data_AF-A0AAD0NXD9-F1
#
_entry.id   AF-A0AAD0NXD9-F1
#
_cell.length_a   1.000
_cell.length_b   1.000
_cell.length_c   1.000
_cell.angle_alpha   90.00
_cell.angle_beta   90.00
_cell.angle_gamma   90.00
#
_symmetry.space_group_name_H-M   'P 1'
#
loop_
_entity.id
_entity.type
_entity.pdbx_description
1 polymer ?
#
loop_
_entity_poly.entity_id
_entity_poly.type
_entity_poly.pdbx_seq_one_letter_code
_entity_poly.pdbx_strand_id
1 'polypeptide(L)'
;MINSSRILDTAPRSRLFGHTRDYHRARPGHSSQPDIVVAGIQEEDSRQVVGDTLAEWDVWFARATAPTLGRPVGDVFARRAVRRARHSRTTTVDDDSHPVILLATDVPKSFAEQIWQHVILAAERGGTLSDVLMEADTARR
;
A
#
# COMPACT_ATOMS: atom_id res chain seq x y z
N MET A 1 7.51 -25.87 -1.11
CA MET A 1 8.57 -24.90 -1.45
C MET A 1 7.94 -23.89 -2.41
N ILE A 2 7.54 -22.73 -1.91
CA ILE A 2 6.94 -21.67 -2.74
C ILE A 2 8.11 -20.85 -3.26
N ASN A 3 8.35 -20.92 -4.57
CA ASN A 3 9.44 -20.21 -5.22
C ASN A 3 9.20 -18.69 -5.15
N SER A 4 10.12 -18.01 -4.47
CA SER A 4 10.19 -16.54 -4.37
C SER A 4 10.35 -15.82 -5.72
N SER A 5 10.54 -16.57 -6.82
CA SER A 5 10.70 -16.05 -8.17
C SER A 5 9.40 -15.72 -8.91
N ARG A 6 8.22 -15.99 -8.34
CA ARG A 6 6.93 -15.58 -8.94
C ARG A 6 6.37 -14.25 -8.42
N ILE A 7 7.07 -13.61 -7.49
CA ILE A 7 6.60 -12.35 -6.88
C ILE A 7 6.92 -11.14 -7.79
N LEU A 8 7.70 -11.29 -8.87
CA LEU A 8 8.21 -10.13 -9.62
C LEU A 8 8.08 -10.15 -11.15
N ASP A 9 7.44 -11.14 -11.82
CA ASP A 9 7.72 -11.33 -13.25
C ASP A 9 6.57 -11.30 -14.28
N THR A 10 5.29 -11.07 -13.95
CA THR A 10 4.24 -11.09 -15.02
C THR A 10 3.02 -10.17 -14.90
N ALA A 11 3.01 -9.17 -14.03
CA ALA A 11 1.99 -8.11 -14.05
C ALA A 11 2.60 -6.81 -13.51
N PRO A 12 2.21 -5.62 -14.03
CA PRO A 12 2.92 -4.38 -13.73
C PRO A 12 3.01 -4.20 -12.22
N ARG A 13 4.22 -3.82 -11.78
CA ARG A 13 4.54 -3.43 -10.41
C ARG A 13 3.35 -2.68 -9.83
N SER A 14 2.61 -3.36 -8.97
CA SER A 14 1.45 -2.85 -8.26
C SER A 14 0.30 -2.24 -9.08
N ARG A 15 -0.92 -2.70 -8.80
CA ARG A 15 -2.11 -2.11 -9.43
C ARG A 15 -2.54 -0.86 -8.66
N LEU A 16 -2.55 0.28 -9.32
CA LEU A 16 -3.04 1.54 -8.75
C LEU A 16 -4.56 1.65 -8.84
N PHE A 17 -5.19 1.98 -7.72
CA PHE A 17 -6.60 2.34 -7.60
C PHE A 17 -6.70 3.79 -7.16
N GLY A 18 -7.62 4.55 -7.77
CA GLY A 18 -7.78 5.97 -7.46
C GLY A 18 -8.29 6.23 -6.03
N HIS A 19 -9.06 5.28 -5.49
CA HIS A 19 -9.67 5.36 -4.17
C HIS A 19 -9.76 3.96 -3.54
N THR A 20 -9.85 3.89 -2.21
CA THR A 20 -10.07 2.64 -1.46
C THR A 20 -11.31 1.88 -1.94
N ARG A 21 -12.40 2.59 -2.25
CA ARG A 21 -13.63 1.99 -2.81
C ARG A 21 -13.41 1.27 -4.14
N ASP A 22 -12.49 1.76 -4.98
CA ASP A 22 -12.22 1.18 -6.30
C ASP A 22 -11.45 -0.12 -6.14
N TYR A 23 -10.54 -0.18 -5.15
CA TYR A 23 -9.91 -1.40 -4.71
C TYR A 23 -10.95 -2.42 -4.21
N HIS A 24 -11.86 -2.04 -3.29
CA HIS A 24 -12.89 -2.94 -2.76
C HIS A 24 -13.84 -3.48 -3.86
N ARG A 25 -14.19 -2.65 -4.84
CA ARG A 25 -14.97 -3.10 -6.01
C ARG A 25 -14.23 -4.14 -6.84
N ALA A 26 -12.93 -3.98 -7.01
CA ALA A 26 -12.09 -4.93 -7.74
C ALA A 26 -11.79 -6.20 -6.93
N ARG A 27 -11.84 -6.13 -5.59
CA ARG A 27 -11.54 -7.23 -4.65
C ARG A 27 -12.66 -7.41 -3.62
N PRO A 28 -13.87 -7.82 -4.03
CA PRO A 28 -15.02 -7.94 -3.13
C PRO A 28 -14.79 -8.93 -1.97
N GLY A 29 -13.97 -9.96 -2.21
CA GLY A 29 -13.57 -10.96 -1.21
C GLY A 29 -12.51 -10.49 -0.21
N HIS A 30 -12.02 -9.25 -0.29
CA HIS A 30 -10.91 -8.74 0.53
C HIS A 30 -11.29 -7.41 1.19
N SER A 31 -12.54 -7.32 1.63
CA SER A 31 -13.15 -6.11 2.20
C SER A 31 -13.26 -6.14 3.73
N SER A 32 -12.54 -7.06 4.39
CA SER A 32 -12.44 -7.06 5.86
C SER A 32 -11.64 -5.87 6.36
N GLN A 33 -11.83 -5.50 7.62
CA GLN A 33 -11.03 -4.43 8.24
C GLN A 33 -9.53 -4.77 8.12
N PRO A 34 -8.73 -3.95 7.44
CA PRO A 34 -7.33 -4.28 7.19
C PRO A 34 -6.49 -4.19 8.47
N ASP A 35 -5.48 -5.05 8.56
CA ASP A 35 -4.46 -4.98 9.61
C ASP A 35 -3.32 -4.08 9.15
N ILE A 36 -2.83 -3.17 10.00
CA ILE A 36 -1.64 -2.36 9.68
C ILE A 36 -0.39 -3.24 9.74
N VAL A 37 0.41 -3.22 8.67
CA VAL A 37 1.74 -3.85 8.59
C VAL A 37 2.80 -2.82 8.95
N VAL A 38 2.75 -1.65 8.30
CA VAL A 38 3.64 -0.50 8.55
C VAL A 38 2.82 0.77 8.43
N ALA A 39 3.14 1.78 9.24
CA ALA A 39 2.48 3.08 9.19
C ALA A 39 3.48 4.23 9.15
N GLY A 40 3.09 5.33 8.50
CA GLY A 40 3.81 6.60 8.54
C GLY A 40 5.11 6.64 7.76
N ILE A 41 5.18 5.93 6.64
CA ILE A 41 6.32 6.01 5.70
C ILE A 41 6.25 7.39 5.03
N GLN A 42 7.23 8.24 5.26
CA GLN A 42 7.18 9.61 4.74
C GLN A 42 7.29 9.64 3.21
N GLU A 43 6.30 10.23 2.55
CA GLU A 43 6.36 10.57 1.13
C GLU A 43 7.06 11.92 0.94
N GLU A 44 6.69 12.89 1.77
CA GLU A 44 7.21 14.26 1.72
C GLU A 44 8.15 14.55 2.90
N ASP A 45 9.21 15.33 2.66
CA ASP A 45 10.05 15.84 3.75
C ASP A 45 9.31 16.98 4.45
N SER A 46 9.06 16.80 5.75
CA SER A 46 8.48 17.79 6.66
C SER A 46 9.17 19.16 6.66
N ARG A 47 10.45 19.23 6.25
CA ARG A 47 11.22 20.47 6.14
C ARG A 47 10.95 21.22 4.83
N GLN A 48 10.38 20.55 3.84
CA GLN A 48 10.15 21.08 2.49
C GLN A 48 8.68 21.43 2.24
N VAL A 49 7.74 20.87 3.01
CA VAL A 49 6.31 21.18 2.90
C VAL A 49 5.93 22.34 3.82
N VAL A 50 5.33 23.38 3.24
CA VAL A 50 4.76 24.50 3.99
C VAL A 50 3.34 24.14 4.42
N GLY A 51 3.12 24.07 5.74
CA GLY A 51 1.80 23.80 6.32
C GLY A 51 1.85 22.82 7.47
N ASP A 52 0.67 22.36 7.88
CA ASP A 52 0.49 21.42 8.99
C ASP A 52 0.18 20.00 8.53
N THR A 53 0.16 19.73 7.23
CA THR A 53 -0.19 18.43 6.65
C THR A 53 0.99 17.83 5.89
N LEU A 54 1.18 16.51 6.03
CA LEU A 54 2.19 15.75 5.30
C LEU A 54 1.56 14.51 4.68
N ALA A 55 1.95 14.23 3.44
CA ALA A 55 1.68 12.94 2.83
C ALA A 55 2.60 11.86 3.41
N GLU A 56 1.98 10.76 3.82
CA GLU A 56 2.62 9.53 4.30
C GLU A 56 1.98 8.33 3.57
N TRP A 57 2.70 7.21 3.56
CA TRP A 57 2.19 5.92 3.14
C TRP A 57 2.03 5.00 4.34
N ASP A 58 0.95 4.24 4.35
CA ASP A 58 0.78 3.09 5.24
C ASP A 58 0.68 1.82 4.40
N VAL A 59 1.23 0.71 4.90
CA VAL A 59 1.12 -0.62 4.28
C VAL A 59 0.18 -1.47 5.12
N TRP A 60 -0.88 -1.96 4.48
CA TRP A 60 -2.00 -2.63 5.11
C TRP A 60 -2.16 -4.04 4.54
N PHE A 61 -2.73 -4.93 5.36
CA PHE A 61 -3.08 -6.30 4.99
C PHE A 61 -4.60 -6.49 5.05
N ALA A 62 -5.25 -6.60 3.89
CA ALA A 62 -6.67 -6.91 3.81
C ALA A 62 -6.89 -8.43 3.75
N ARG A 63 -7.42 -9.00 4.82
CA ARG A 63 -7.69 -10.44 4.87
C ARG A 63 -8.83 -10.81 3.91
N ALA A 64 -8.70 -11.97 3.28
CA ALA A 64 -9.81 -12.59 2.57
C ALA A 64 -10.99 -12.84 3.52
N THR A 65 -12.21 -12.57 3.07
CA THR A 65 -13.45 -12.77 3.83
C THR A 65 -13.87 -14.23 3.86
N ALA A 66 -13.45 -15.03 2.89
CA ALA A 66 -13.69 -16.46 2.85
C ALA A 66 -12.80 -17.20 3.87
N PRO A 67 -13.33 -18.22 4.59
CA PRO A 67 -12.55 -19.02 5.51
C PRO A 67 -11.49 -19.81 4.74
N THR A 68 -10.22 -19.40 4.84
CA THR A 68 -9.10 -20.17 4.31
C THR A 68 -8.67 -21.23 5.32
N LEU A 69 -8.88 -22.50 4.98
CA LEU A 69 -8.49 -23.64 5.79
C LEU A 69 -6.98 -23.57 6.11
N GLY A 70 -6.66 -23.24 7.35
CA GLY A 70 -5.32 -23.40 7.93
C GLY A 70 -4.36 -22.21 7.84
N ARG A 71 -4.57 -21.19 7.00
CA ARG A 71 -3.73 -19.96 6.99
C ARG A 71 -4.50 -18.72 6.53
N PRO A 72 -4.43 -17.58 7.25
CA PRO A 72 -5.04 -16.33 6.79
C PRO A 72 -4.26 -15.82 5.58
N VAL A 73 -4.94 -15.74 4.44
CA VAL A 73 -4.45 -15.11 3.21
C VAL A 73 -5.13 -13.77 3.02
N GLY A 74 -4.49 -12.88 2.27
CA GLY A 74 -5.00 -11.55 2.02
C GLY A 74 -4.15 -10.78 1.03
N ASP A 75 -4.56 -9.55 0.81
CA ASP A 75 -3.85 -8.60 -0.04
C ASP A 75 -2.95 -7.72 0.80
N VAL A 76 -1.80 -7.36 0.24
CA VAL A 76 -0.94 -6.31 0.78
C VAL A 76 -1.06 -5.11 -0.14
N PHE A 77 -1.41 -3.96 0.43
CA PHE A 77 -1.53 -2.73 -0.32
C PHE A 77 -0.93 -1.56 0.45
N ALA A 78 -0.41 -0.57 -0.26
CA ALA A 78 -0.05 0.71 0.30
C ALA A 78 -1.17 1.72 0.07
N ARG A 79 -1.48 2.50 1.10
CA ARG A 79 -2.47 3.57 1.07
C ARG A 79 -1.78 4.88 1.38
N ARG A 80 -2.01 5.89 0.54
CA ARG A 80 -1.55 7.24 0.83
C ARG A 80 -2.48 7.86 1.87
N ALA A 81 -1.91 8.54 2.85
CA ALA A 81 -2.65 9.24 3.89
C ALA A 81 -2.05 10.62 4.07
N VAL A 82 -2.89 11.63 4.29
CA VAL A 82 -2.45 12.96 4.67
C VAL A 82 -2.70 13.15 6.16
N ARG A 83 -1.63 13.36 6.92
CA ARG A 83 -1.67 13.49 8.39
C ARG A 83 -1.14 14.83 8.87
N ARG A 84 -1.58 15.28 10.05
CA ARG A 84 -1.10 16.54 10.61
C ARG A 84 0.29 16.41 11.26
N ALA A 85 1.24 17.18 10.77
CA ALA A 85 2.66 17.08 11.09
C ALA A 85 3.05 17.59 12.49
N ARG A 86 2.42 18.68 12.96
CA ARG A 86 3.03 19.47 14.05
C ARG A 86 2.65 19.00 15.46
N HIS A 87 1.47 18.42 15.69
CA HIS A 87 1.02 18.13 17.06
C HIS A 87 0.13 16.88 17.25
N SER A 88 -0.24 16.16 16.19
CA SER A 88 -1.03 14.92 16.29
C SER A 88 -0.83 14.06 15.04
N ARG A 89 0.16 13.15 15.10
CA ARG A 89 0.51 12.25 13.99
C ARG A 89 -0.54 11.16 13.73
N THR A 90 -1.67 11.17 14.42
CA THR A 90 -2.66 10.08 14.39
C THR A 90 -3.95 10.44 13.68
N THR A 91 -4.16 11.71 13.30
CA THR A 91 -5.41 12.14 12.66
C THR A 91 -5.24 12.24 11.15
N THR A 92 -5.71 11.21 10.43
CA THR A 92 -5.84 11.21 8.97
C THR A 92 -6.92 12.22 8.57
N VAL A 93 -6.60 13.12 7.64
CA VAL A 93 -7.48 14.24 7.26
C VAL A 93 -8.59 13.80 6.30
N ASP A 94 -8.38 12.73 5.55
CA ASP A 94 -9.40 12.08 4.71
C ASP A 94 -8.87 10.69 4.34
N ASP A 95 -9.54 9.63 4.73
CA ASP A 95 -9.02 8.27 4.53
C ASP A 95 -9.30 7.82 3.07
N ASP A 96 -10.48 8.11 2.52
CA ASP A 96 -10.97 7.50 1.27
C ASP A 96 -10.63 8.25 -0.01
N SER A 97 -10.19 9.50 0.10
CA SER A 97 -9.82 10.34 -1.06
C SER A 97 -8.44 10.06 -1.66
N HIS A 98 -7.75 9.02 -1.18
CA HIS A 98 -6.36 8.78 -1.51
C HIS A 98 -6.14 7.49 -2.32
N PRO A 99 -5.12 7.49 -3.20
CA PRO A 99 -4.80 6.34 -4.01
C PRO A 99 -4.36 5.12 -3.18
N VAL A 100 -4.68 3.94 -3.70
CA VAL A 100 -4.26 2.65 -3.16
C VAL A 100 -3.40 1.91 -4.17
N ILE A 101 -2.24 1.45 -3.75
CA ILE A 101 -1.29 0.67 -4.53
C ILE A 101 -1.37 -0.78 -4.05
N LEU A 102 -1.92 -1.68 -4.86
CA LEU A 102 -1.94 -3.11 -4.54
C LEU A 102 -0.57 -3.74 -4.78
N LEU A 103 0.14 -4.11 -3.72
CA LEU A 103 1.52 -4.60 -3.76
C LEU A 103 1.60 -6.11 -4.00
N ALA A 104 0.69 -6.88 -3.40
CA ALA A 104 0.62 -8.32 -3.57
C ALA A 104 -0.79 -8.85 -3.31
N THR A 105 -1.11 -10.00 -3.90
CA THR A 105 -2.44 -10.61 -3.81
C THR A 105 -2.40 -12.01 -3.21
N ASP A 106 -3.38 -12.34 -2.38
CA ASP A 106 -3.62 -13.69 -1.85
C ASP A 106 -2.39 -14.33 -1.17
N VAL A 107 -1.64 -13.50 -0.45
CA VAL A 107 -0.43 -13.90 0.28
C VAL A 107 -0.75 -14.26 1.73
N PRO A 108 -0.04 -15.21 2.36
CA PRO A 108 -0.20 -15.46 3.78
C PRO A 108 0.26 -14.25 4.61
N LYS A 109 -0.43 -13.94 5.71
CA LYS A 109 -0.09 -12.79 6.58
C LYS A 109 1.38 -12.76 7.00
N SER A 110 2.00 -13.91 7.23
CA SER A 110 3.43 -14.03 7.60
C SER A 110 4.40 -13.51 6.53
N PHE A 111 3.96 -13.34 5.29
CA PHE A 111 4.77 -12.80 4.19
C PHE A 111 4.57 -11.29 4.00
N ALA A 112 3.61 -10.66 4.68
CA ALA A 112 3.30 -9.24 4.50
C ALA A 112 4.52 -8.34 4.78
N GLU A 113 5.27 -8.62 5.85
CA GLU A 113 6.52 -7.91 6.17
C GLU A 113 7.61 -8.14 5.11
N GLN A 114 7.72 -9.36 4.57
CA GLN A 114 8.69 -9.66 3.52
C GLN A 114 8.37 -8.91 2.23
N ILE A 115 7.09 -8.79 1.88
CA ILE A 115 6.63 -8.02 0.71
C ILE A 115 7.01 -6.56 0.89
N TRP A 116 6.79 -6.00 2.08
CA TRP A 116 7.25 -4.65 2.41
C TRP A 116 8.77 -4.50 2.26
N GLN A 117 9.57 -5.44 2.77
CA GLN A 117 11.03 -5.42 2.59
C GLN A 117 11.44 -5.41 1.12
N HIS A 118 10.76 -6.16 0.26
CA HIS A 118 11.04 -6.14 -1.18
C HIS A 118 10.71 -4.79 -1.82
N VAL A 119 9.65 -4.13 -1.37
CA VAL A 119 9.29 -2.77 -1.82
C VAL A 119 10.36 -1.76 -1.41
N ILE A 120 10.85 -1.81 -0.16
CA ILE A 120 11.96 -0.93 0.28
C ILE A 120 13.23 -1.22 -0.53
N LEU A 121 13.61 -2.48 -0.70
CA LEU A 121 14.82 -2.85 -1.45
C LEU A 121 14.74 -2.41 -2.93
N ALA A 122 13.54 -2.41 -3.51
CA ALA A 122 13.32 -1.82 -4.82
C ALA A 122 13.46 -0.29 -4.80
N ALA A 123 13.02 0.37 -3.71
CA ALA A 123 13.18 1.80 -3.49
C ALA A 123 14.63 2.24 -3.30
N GLU A 124 15.44 1.48 -2.58
CA GLU A 124 16.89 1.71 -2.48
C GLU A 124 17.60 1.58 -3.84
N ARG A 125 17.03 0.79 -4.76
CA ARG A 125 17.46 0.69 -6.15
C ARG A 125 16.83 1.76 -7.06
N GLY A 126 16.21 2.78 -6.48
CA GLY A 126 15.66 3.96 -7.16
C GLY A 126 14.18 3.92 -7.50
N GLY A 127 13.36 3.05 -6.89
CA GLY A 127 11.90 2.98 -7.14
C GLY A 127 11.02 3.02 -5.88
N THR A 128 10.52 4.20 -5.53
CA THR A 128 9.65 4.49 -4.38
C THR A 128 8.16 4.24 -4.67
N LEU A 129 7.32 4.21 -3.62
CA LEU A 129 5.86 4.19 -3.79
C LEU A 129 5.34 5.44 -4.52
N SER A 130 6.03 6.58 -4.39
CA SER A 130 5.74 7.81 -5.12
C SER A 130 6.00 7.65 -6.62
N ASP A 131 7.02 6.90 -7.01
CA ASP A 131 7.34 6.65 -8.42
C ASP A 131 6.21 5.87 -9.11
N VAL A 132 5.56 4.94 -8.39
CA VAL A 132 4.37 4.23 -8.89
C VAL A 132 3.22 5.19 -9.20
N LEU A 133 3.03 6.25 -8.40
CA LEU A 133 2.03 7.28 -8.69
C LEU A 133 2.41 8.08 -9.94
N MET A 134 3.67 8.51 -10.03
CA MET A 134 4.17 9.32 -11.16
C MET A 134 4.11 8.56 -12.49
N GLU A 135 4.47 7.28 -12.49
CA GLU A 135 4.37 6.39 -13.66
C GLU A 135 2.92 6.24 -14.12
N ALA A 136 1.98 6.03 -13.19
CA ALA A 136 0.56 5.86 -13.51
C ALA A 136 -0.08 7.15 -14.07
N ASP A 137 0.31 8.32 -13.55
CA ASP A 137 -0.16 9.60 -14.09
C ASP A 137 0.41 9.89 -15.48
N THR A 138 1.66 9.49 -15.73
CA THR A 138 2.28 9.59 -17.07
C THR A 138 1.55 8.69 -18.08
N ALA A 139 1.18 7.48 -17.69
CA ALA A 139 0.46 6.54 -18.56
C ALA A 139 -0.99 6.97 -18.90
N ARG A 140 -1.56 7.93 -18.17
CA ARG A 140 -2.92 8.48 -18.42
C ARG A 140 -2.93 9.68 -19.36
N ARG A 141 -1.78 10.29 -19.65
CA ARG A 141 -1.62 11.45 -20.53
C ARG A 141 -1.32 11.01 -21.96
#